data_AF-A0A4Z0HVT3-F1
#
_entry.id   AF-A0A4Z0HVT3-F1
#
_cell.length_a   1.000
_cell.length_b   1.000
_cell.length_c   1.000
_cell.angle_alpha   90.00
_cell.angle_beta   90.00
_cell.angle_gamma   90.00
#
_symmetry.space_group_name_H-M   'P 1'
#
loop_
_entity.id
_entity.type
_entity.pdbx_description
1 polymer ?
#
loop_
_entity_poly.entity_id
_entity_poly.type
_entity_poly.pdbx_seq_one_letter_code
_entity_poly.pdbx_strand_id
1 'polypeptide(L)'
;MNSRWWRLFDRALYQLRWIGPPMYLGLALFMGWVGIEFISDASLPTRLLGLAFIAVGIWSLRQSYKEFREAREAEPPSWLPDLPDPDEGDRPAWRHPLTPELREQLLSTFALLKAAGVVDPDEVTDDEVVECAERTDVFEDMDFPSVLMVLEELGDERDPPFRHLAFFANQEFYDDDAFEIVREFARLSGYTGPLRQIRCDLTGDYPYGPDCDPAPNAVIEFEMGAARYSLPFTMYRKYLPNGLIEQLAPIVSAPERAERFYQAWRSDNLDIAHASPAKIEELNAALGPEPFWVPL
;
A
#
# COMPACT_ATOMS: atom_id res chain seq x y z
N MET A 1 34.80 -5.67 23.71
CA MET A 1 34.40 -5.42 25.12
C MET A 1 33.33 -4.32 25.29
N ASN A 2 32.76 -3.75 24.21
CA ASN A 2 31.83 -2.61 24.30
C ASN A 2 30.33 -2.96 24.25
N SER A 3 29.92 -4.15 23.78
CA SER A 3 28.50 -4.44 23.51
C SER A 3 27.64 -4.69 24.75
N ARG A 4 28.21 -5.16 25.87
CA ARG A 4 27.45 -5.42 27.12
C ARG A 4 27.08 -4.14 27.86
N TRP A 5 27.95 -3.14 27.83
CA TRP A 5 27.70 -1.84 28.48
C TRP A 5 26.60 -1.05 27.77
N TRP A 6 26.61 -1.05 26.44
CA TRP A 6 25.56 -0.42 25.63
C TRP A 6 24.18 -1.05 25.87
N ARG A 7 24.07 -2.39 25.95
CA ARG A 7 22.80 -3.07 26.26
C ARG A 7 22.25 -2.76 27.65
N LEU A 8 23.13 -2.63 28.66
CA LEU A 8 22.70 -2.28 30.02
C LEU A 8 22.23 -0.82 30.12
N PHE A 9 22.91 0.07 29.41
CA PHE A 9 22.53 1.49 29.35
C PHE A 9 21.19 1.68 28.63
N ASP A 10 21.01 0.99 27.52
CA ASP A 10 19.77 1.01 26.73
C ASP A 10 18.59 0.41 27.50
N ARG A 11 18.83 -0.68 28.25
CA ARG A 11 17.86 -1.25 29.21
C ARG A 11 17.45 -0.29 30.30
N ALA A 12 18.40 0.44 30.89
CA ALA A 12 18.09 1.44 31.90
C ALA A 12 17.25 2.59 31.31
N LEU A 13 17.61 3.09 30.11
CA LEU A 13 16.88 4.16 29.43
C LEU A 13 15.44 3.76 29.05
N TYR A 14 15.24 2.54 28.53
CA TYR A 14 13.91 2.04 28.22
C TYR A 14 13.05 1.91 29.48
N GLN A 15 13.58 1.35 30.56
CA GLN A 15 12.84 1.24 31.83
C GLN A 15 12.54 2.60 32.45
N LEU A 16 13.44 3.59 32.31
CA LEU A 16 13.24 4.96 32.77
C LEU A 16 12.04 5.64 32.08
N ARG A 17 11.74 5.32 30.81
CA ARG A 17 10.56 5.86 30.10
C ARG A 17 9.24 5.40 30.71
N TRP A 18 9.20 4.22 31.32
CA TRP A 18 8.01 3.69 31.99
C TRP A 18 7.83 4.18 33.43
N ILE A 19 8.78 4.92 34.00
CA ILE A 19 8.68 5.49 35.36
C ILE A 19 7.87 6.79 35.36
N GLY A 20 7.95 7.58 34.28
CA GLY A 20 7.24 8.85 34.15
C GLY A 20 5.71 8.72 34.28
N PRO A 21 5.05 7.86 33.48
CA PRO A 21 3.59 7.71 33.51
C PRO A 21 2.99 7.42 34.90
N PRO A 22 3.48 6.44 35.69
CA PRO A 22 2.95 6.19 37.04
C PRO A 22 3.28 7.32 38.03
N MET A 23 4.40 8.04 37.88
CA MET A 23 4.68 9.19 38.74
C MET A 23 3.70 10.34 38.51
N TYR A 24 3.43 10.69 37.25
CA TYR A 24 2.44 11.73 36.93
C TYR A 24 1.01 11.31 37.30
N LEU A 25 0.68 10.02 37.19
CA LEU A 25 -0.61 9.49 37.65
C LEU A 25 -0.76 9.61 39.17
N GLY A 26 0.29 9.23 39.93
CA GLY A 26 0.30 9.38 41.38
C GLY A 26 0.16 10.85 41.81
N LEU A 27 0.85 11.76 41.12
CA LEU A 27 0.72 13.19 41.35
C LEU A 27 -0.69 13.70 41.03
N ALA A 28 -1.30 13.22 39.94
CA ALA A 28 -2.67 13.59 39.57
C ALA A 28 -3.69 13.17 40.63
N LEU A 29 -3.59 11.93 41.11
CA LEU A 29 -4.47 11.41 42.16
C LEU A 29 -4.27 12.16 43.49
N PHE A 30 -3.03 12.45 43.86
CA PHE A 30 -2.72 13.21 45.07
C PHE A 30 -3.27 14.64 45.00
N MET A 31 -3.04 15.35 43.90
CA MET A 31 -3.53 16.72 43.72
C MET A 31 -5.05 16.79 43.58
N GLY A 32 -5.68 15.79 42.96
CA GLY A 32 -7.13 15.65 42.93
C GLY A 32 -7.73 15.44 44.32
N TRP A 33 -7.13 14.57 45.13
CA TRP A 33 -7.53 14.32 46.52
C TRP A 33 -7.43 15.59 47.37
N VAL A 34 -6.26 16.24 47.37
CA VAL A 34 -6.04 17.50 48.12
C VAL A 34 -6.99 18.60 47.63
N GLY A 35 -7.22 18.72 46.33
CA GLY A 35 -8.15 19.69 45.77
C GLY A 35 -9.59 19.51 46.26
N ILE A 36 -10.06 18.27 46.34
CA ILE A 36 -11.40 17.94 46.86
C ILE A 36 -11.52 18.29 48.35
N GLU A 37 -10.51 17.96 49.16
CA GLU A 37 -10.49 18.33 50.58
C GLU A 37 -10.54 19.86 50.78
N PHE A 38 -9.80 20.63 49.99
CA PHE A 38 -9.79 22.10 50.08
C PHE A 38 -11.09 22.75 49.57
N ILE A 39 -11.76 22.15 48.58
CA ILE A 39 -13.07 22.62 48.10
C ILE A 39 -14.17 22.36 49.13
N SER A 40 -14.02 21.31 49.94
CA SER A 40 -14.98 20.96 50.99
C SER A 40 -14.99 21.95 52.17
N ASP A 41 -13.98 22.83 52.26
CA ASP A 41 -13.89 23.87 53.28
C ASP A 41 -14.63 25.18 52.86
N ALA A 42 -15.05 25.98 53.84
CA ALA A 42 -16.09 27.00 53.67
C ALA A 42 -15.60 28.35 53.14
N SER A 43 -14.29 28.61 53.08
CA SER A 43 -13.75 29.92 52.70
C SER A 43 -13.48 30.02 51.19
N LEU A 44 -13.84 31.17 50.58
CA LEU A 44 -13.62 31.44 49.14
C LEU A 44 -12.14 31.27 48.71
N PRO A 45 -11.14 31.72 49.49
CA PRO A 45 -9.72 31.47 49.18
C PRO A 45 -9.35 29.98 49.14
N THR A 46 -9.87 29.18 50.08
CA THR A 46 -9.57 27.74 50.14
C THR A 46 -10.14 27.00 48.92
N ARG A 47 -11.33 27.39 48.44
CA ARG A 47 -11.95 26.83 47.23
C ARG A 47 -11.18 27.17 45.95
N LEU A 48 -10.69 28.40 45.83
CA LEU A 48 -9.86 28.80 44.68
C LEU A 48 -8.54 28.02 44.65
N LEU A 49 -7.93 27.81 45.82
CA LEU A 49 -6.72 26.99 45.95
C LEU A 49 -7.01 25.52 45.61
N GLY A 50 -8.14 24.97 46.07
CA GLY A 50 -8.57 23.62 45.72
C GLY A 50 -8.81 23.43 44.22
N LEU A 51 -9.42 24.41 43.54
CA LEU A 51 -9.55 24.40 42.07
C LEU A 51 -8.19 24.46 41.35
N ALA A 52 -7.23 25.21 41.89
CA ALA A 52 -5.86 25.23 41.35
C ALA A 52 -5.17 23.87 41.48
N PHE A 53 -5.33 23.17 42.61
CA PHE A 53 -4.83 21.80 42.78
C PHE A 53 -5.50 20.81 41.82
N ILE A 54 -6.81 20.91 41.60
CA ILE A 54 -7.50 20.09 40.59
C ILE A 54 -6.97 20.37 39.19
N ALA A 55 -6.72 21.63 38.83
CA ALA A 55 -6.15 21.97 37.53
C ALA A 55 -4.74 21.37 37.34
N VAL A 56 -3.90 21.39 38.37
CA VAL A 56 -2.59 20.71 38.37
C VAL A 56 -2.75 19.19 38.28
N GLY A 57 -3.75 18.62 38.95
CA GLY A 57 -4.08 17.20 38.86
C GLY A 57 -4.48 16.77 37.45
N ILE A 58 -5.36 17.53 36.78
CA ILE A 58 -5.77 17.29 35.40
C ILE A 58 -4.60 17.44 34.43
N TRP A 59 -3.76 18.47 34.61
CA TRP A 59 -2.55 18.64 33.81
C TRP A 59 -1.58 17.46 33.98
N SER A 60 -1.38 16.99 35.21
CA SER A 60 -0.54 15.83 35.52
C SER A 60 -1.11 14.54 34.92
N LEU A 61 -2.43 14.36 34.94
CA LEU A 61 -3.10 13.23 34.29
C LEU A 61 -2.87 13.26 32.77
N ARG A 62 -2.92 14.45 32.16
CA ARG A 62 -2.61 14.64 30.74
C ARG A 62 -1.15 14.32 30.42
N GLN A 63 -0.21 14.71 31.29
CA GLN A 63 1.20 14.33 31.12
C GLN A 63 1.42 12.83 31.28
N SER A 64 0.77 12.19 32.25
CA SER A 64 0.79 10.74 32.43
C SER A 64 0.32 9.99 31.18
N TYR A 65 -0.80 10.43 30.59
CA TYR A 65 -1.31 9.84 29.35
C TYR A 65 -0.38 10.08 28.15
N LYS A 66 0.19 11.29 28.04
CA LYS A 66 1.14 11.62 26.99
C LYS A 66 2.40 10.76 27.09
N GLU A 67 3.03 10.70 28.25
CA GLU A 67 4.24 9.90 28.46
C GLU A 67 3.96 8.39 28.33
N PHE A 68 2.76 7.94 28.71
CA PHE A 68 2.35 6.55 28.49
C PHE A 68 2.26 6.22 27.00
N ARG A 69 1.69 7.13 26.19
CA ARG A 69 1.67 6.97 24.73
C ARG A 69 3.08 6.94 24.15
N GLU A 70 3.94 7.88 24.54
CA GLU A 70 5.32 7.95 24.08
C GLU A 70 6.14 6.71 24.51
N ALA A 71 5.88 6.15 25.69
CA ALA A 71 6.51 4.91 26.16
C ALA A 71 5.99 3.67 25.43
N ARG A 72 4.71 3.67 25.02
CA ARG A 72 4.07 2.58 24.27
C ARG A 72 4.45 2.59 22.79
N GLU A 73 4.57 3.77 22.19
CA GLU A 73 4.92 3.98 20.77
C GLU A 73 6.43 3.90 20.53
N ALA A 74 7.26 3.89 21.59
CA ALA A 74 8.68 3.65 21.47
C ALA A 74 8.95 2.19 21.07
N GLU A 75 9.62 2.00 19.93
CA GLU A 75 10.06 0.67 19.48
C GLU A 75 10.79 -0.07 20.61
N PRO A 76 10.41 -1.33 20.90
CA PRO A 76 11.09 -2.13 21.89
C PRO A 76 12.54 -2.33 21.45
N PRO A 77 13.52 -2.13 22.35
CA PRO A 77 14.91 -2.35 22.02
C PRO A 77 15.15 -3.79 21.58
N SER A 78 16.05 -4.00 20.61
CA SER A 78 16.35 -5.30 19.97
C SER A 78 16.88 -6.41 20.91
N TRP A 79 16.91 -6.18 22.21
CA TRP A 79 17.33 -7.13 23.25
C TRP A 79 16.18 -7.54 24.18
N LEU A 80 15.01 -6.91 24.10
CA LEU A 80 13.81 -7.40 24.77
C LEU A 80 13.39 -8.69 24.08
N PRO A 81 13.26 -9.83 24.79
CA PRO A 81 12.58 -10.98 24.22
C PRO A 81 11.11 -10.62 24.03
N ASP A 82 10.57 -10.88 22.84
CA ASP A 82 9.14 -10.76 22.59
C ASP A 82 8.40 -11.61 23.63
N LEU A 83 7.45 -11.00 24.33
CA LEU A 83 6.56 -11.74 25.21
C LEU A 83 5.66 -12.58 24.30
N PRO A 84 5.72 -13.91 24.36
CA PRO A 84 4.94 -14.73 23.46
C PRO A 84 3.46 -14.50 23.74
N ASP A 85 2.72 -14.16 22.69
CA ASP A 85 1.27 -14.15 22.71
C ASP A 85 0.80 -15.61 22.91
N PRO A 86 -0.08 -15.93 23.88
CA PRO A 86 -0.55 -17.29 24.09
C PRO A 86 -1.22 -17.94 22.85
N ASP A 87 -1.57 -17.17 21.82
CA ASP A 87 -2.10 -17.67 20.54
C ASP A 87 -1.04 -17.78 19.40
N GLU A 88 0.23 -17.54 19.70
CA GLU A 88 1.34 -17.43 18.72
C GLU A 88 1.98 -18.76 18.33
N GLY A 89 1.69 -19.84 19.06
CA GLY A 89 2.37 -21.13 18.89
C GLY A 89 2.27 -21.75 17.49
N ASP A 90 1.29 -21.34 16.70
CA ASP A 90 1.02 -21.84 15.35
C ASP A 90 1.18 -20.78 14.23
N ARG A 91 1.56 -19.53 14.54
CA ARG A 91 1.59 -18.44 13.55
C ARG A 91 3.02 -18.05 13.15
N PRO A 92 3.34 -17.95 11.85
CA PRO A 92 4.62 -17.40 11.43
C PRO A 92 4.76 -15.93 11.89
N ALA A 93 5.92 -15.56 12.43
CA ALA A 93 6.22 -14.23 12.97
C ALA A 93 6.11 -13.06 11.96
N TRP A 94 5.87 -13.34 10.69
CA TRP A 94 5.70 -12.35 9.61
C TRP A 94 4.23 -12.03 9.29
N ARG A 95 3.26 -12.67 9.95
CA ARG A 95 1.83 -12.44 9.68
C ARG A 95 1.28 -11.29 10.53
N HIS A 96 0.75 -10.28 9.85
CA HIS A 96 -0.03 -9.18 10.39
C HIS A 96 -1.51 -9.48 10.19
N PRO A 97 -2.19 -10.12 11.16
CA PRO A 97 -3.57 -10.57 10.96
C PRO A 97 -4.49 -9.39 10.72
N LEU A 98 -5.30 -9.47 9.66
CA LEU A 98 -6.33 -8.48 9.38
C LEU A 98 -7.41 -8.53 10.46
N THR A 99 -7.93 -7.37 10.85
CA THR A 99 -9.16 -7.35 11.65
C THR A 99 -10.33 -7.89 10.81
N PRO A 100 -11.41 -8.39 11.44
CA PRO A 100 -12.59 -8.85 10.70
C PRO A 100 -13.13 -7.81 9.71
N GLU A 101 -13.08 -6.53 10.08
CA GLU A 101 -13.51 -5.42 9.25
C GLU A 101 -12.62 -5.25 8.00
N LEU A 102 -11.30 -5.25 8.17
CA LEU A 102 -10.35 -5.15 7.06
C LEU A 102 -10.44 -6.36 6.12
N ARG A 103 -10.64 -7.55 6.68
CA ARG A 103 -10.87 -8.77 5.90
C ARG A 103 -12.17 -8.67 5.08
N GLU A 104 -13.25 -8.14 5.65
CA GLU A 104 -14.51 -7.93 4.92
C GLU A 104 -14.35 -6.92 3.78
N GLN A 105 -13.65 -5.80 4.03
CA GLN A 105 -13.37 -4.79 3.02
C GLN A 105 -12.52 -5.34 1.86
N LEU A 106 -11.45 -6.10 2.17
CA LEU A 106 -10.62 -6.77 1.19
C LEU A 106 -11.46 -7.70 0.31
N LEU A 107 -12.20 -8.61 0.93
CA LEU A 107 -12.99 -9.60 0.21
C LEU A 107 -14.15 -8.99 -0.57
N SER A 108 -14.75 -7.90 -0.07
CA SER A 108 -15.79 -7.16 -0.78
C SER A 108 -15.24 -6.55 -2.06
N THR A 109 -14.13 -5.84 -1.98
CA THR A 109 -13.48 -5.22 -3.14
C THR A 109 -12.97 -6.27 -4.12
N PHE A 110 -12.39 -7.35 -3.61
CA PHE A 110 -11.91 -8.46 -4.42
C PHE A 110 -13.05 -9.17 -5.17
N ALA A 111 -14.21 -9.34 -4.53
CA ALA A 111 -15.41 -9.85 -5.19
C ALA A 111 -15.90 -8.94 -6.31
N LEU A 112 -15.80 -7.61 -6.16
CA LEU A 112 -16.12 -6.65 -7.22
C LEU A 112 -15.16 -6.79 -8.41
N LEU A 113 -13.86 -6.96 -8.16
CA LEU A 113 -12.86 -7.20 -9.20
C LEU A 113 -13.12 -8.50 -9.97
N LYS A 114 -13.49 -9.58 -9.26
CA LYS A 114 -13.94 -10.83 -9.88
C LYS A 114 -15.19 -10.66 -10.74
N ALA A 115 -16.20 -9.94 -10.22
CA ALA A 115 -17.45 -9.69 -10.94
C ALA A 115 -17.26 -8.84 -12.20
N ALA A 116 -16.25 -7.98 -12.20
CA ALA A 116 -15.87 -7.14 -13.33
C ALA A 116 -15.00 -7.86 -14.39
N GLY A 117 -14.47 -9.04 -14.05
CA GLY A 117 -13.53 -9.78 -14.90
C GLY A 117 -12.12 -9.20 -14.93
N VAL A 118 -11.75 -8.39 -13.92
CA VAL A 118 -10.37 -7.92 -13.74
C VAL A 118 -9.49 -9.03 -13.19
N VAL A 119 -10.04 -9.83 -12.28
CA VAL A 119 -9.44 -11.07 -11.78
C VAL A 119 -10.39 -12.22 -12.12
N ASP A 120 -9.87 -13.34 -12.61
CA ASP A 120 -10.73 -14.49 -12.91
C ASP A 120 -11.28 -15.12 -11.61
N PRO A 121 -12.55 -15.57 -11.55
CA PRO A 121 -13.16 -16.08 -10.32
C PRO A 121 -12.41 -17.27 -9.68
N ASP A 122 -11.83 -18.12 -10.52
CA ASP A 122 -11.12 -19.34 -10.13
C ASP A 122 -9.59 -19.15 -10.08
N GLU A 123 -9.11 -17.93 -10.29
CA GLU A 123 -7.68 -17.65 -10.42
C GLU A 123 -6.95 -17.49 -9.08
N VAL A 124 -7.63 -16.88 -8.12
CA VAL A 124 -7.16 -16.63 -6.75
C VAL A 124 -8.32 -16.86 -5.79
N THR A 125 -8.07 -17.67 -4.77
CA THR A 125 -9.02 -17.94 -3.68
C THR A 125 -9.03 -16.80 -2.65
N ASP A 126 -10.12 -16.72 -1.90
CA ASP A 126 -10.28 -15.72 -0.85
C ASP A 126 -9.27 -15.92 0.30
N ASP A 127 -8.81 -17.16 0.53
CA ASP A 127 -7.78 -17.44 1.53
C ASP A 127 -6.39 -16.99 1.05
N GLU A 128 -6.08 -17.16 -0.24
CA GLU A 128 -4.80 -16.70 -0.82
C GLU A 128 -4.67 -15.18 -0.79
N VAL A 129 -5.74 -14.45 -1.13
CA VAL A 129 -5.70 -12.97 -1.09
C VAL A 129 -5.56 -12.46 0.35
N VAL A 130 -6.21 -13.10 1.32
CA VAL A 130 -6.07 -12.71 2.73
C VAL A 130 -4.70 -13.07 3.26
N GLU A 131 -4.17 -14.27 2.96
CA GLU A 131 -2.82 -14.63 3.37
C GLU A 131 -1.78 -13.68 2.78
N CYS A 132 -1.96 -13.26 1.52
CA CYS A 132 -1.10 -12.28 0.90
C CYS A 132 -1.18 -10.94 1.65
N ALA A 133 -2.39 -10.43 1.91
CA ALA A 133 -2.58 -9.19 2.66
C ALA A 133 -1.93 -9.24 4.05
N GLU A 134 -2.12 -10.35 4.79
CA GLU A 134 -1.51 -10.53 6.11
C GLU A 134 0.02 -10.60 6.07
N ARG A 135 0.63 -10.88 4.91
CA ARG A 135 2.08 -10.87 4.72
C ARG A 135 2.61 -9.51 4.25
N THR A 136 1.82 -8.79 3.45
CA THR A 136 2.25 -7.58 2.75
C THR A 136 2.56 -6.44 3.71
N ASP A 137 1.60 -6.06 4.56
CA ASP A 137 1.75 -4.88 5.43
C ASP A 137 0.78 -4.88 6.61
N VAL A 138 0.95 -3.92 7.53
CA VAL A 138 0.00 -3.55 8.57
C VAL A 138 -0.96 -2.49 8.03
N PHE A 139 -2.15 -2.92 7.64
CA PHE A 139 -3.19 -2.04 7.11
C PHE A 139 -3.95 -1.30 8.23
N GLU A 140 -4.01 0.04 8.13
CA GLU A 140 -4.94 0.85 8.93
C GLU A 140 -6.33 0.95 8.28
N ASP A 141 -6.38 0.91 6.95
CA ASP A 141 -7.60 0.88 6.13
C ASP A 141 -7.37 0.00 4.89
N MET A 142 -8.43 -0.65 4.41
CA MET A 142 -8.41 -1.51 3.24
C MET A 142 -9.21 -0.87 2.11
N ASP A 143 -8.66 0.21 1.57
CA ASP A 143 -9.21 0.91 0.41
C ASP A 143 -8.75 0.28 -0.92
N PHE A 144 -9.23 0.84 -2.03
CA PHE A 144 -8.93 0.30 -3.36
C PHE A 144 -7.42 0.26 -3.68
N PRO A 145 -6.62 1.31 -3.42
CA PRO A 145 -5.15 1.24 -3.50
C PRO A 145 -4.53 0.11 -2.66
N SER A 146 -4.94 -0.06 -1.40
CA SER A 146 -4.45 -1.17 -0.56
C SER A 146 -4.75 -2.54 -1.18
N VAL A 147 -5.94 -2.72 -1.75
CA VAL A 147 -6.31 -3.97 -2.44
C VAL A 147 -5.46 -4.20 -3.69
N LEU A 148 -5.16 -3.16 -4.48
CA LEU A 148 -4.27 -3.28 -5.63
C LEU A 148 -2.84 -3.65 -5.22
N MET A 149 -2.31 -3.05 -4.14
CA MET A 149 -1.00 -3.42 -3.59
C MET A 149 -0.95 -4.90 -3.20
N VAL A 150 -1.99 -5.41 -2.54
CA VAL A 150 -2.09 -6.85 -2.22
C VAL A 150 -2.08 -7.72 -3.48
N LEU A 151 -2.79 -7.29 -4.53
CA LEU A 151 -2.82 -8.03 -5.80
C LEU A 151 -1.51 -7.94 -6.56
N GLU A 152 -0.77 -6.84 -6.45
CA GLU A 152 0.57 -6.67 -7.03
C GLU A 152 1.56 -7.64 -6.37
N GLU A 153 1.63 -7.63 -5.03
CA GLU A 153 2.46 -8.57 -4.26
C GLU A 153 2.10 -10.03 -4.55
N LEU A 154 0.80 -10.32 -4.69
CA LEU A 154 0.36 -11.64 -5.10
C LEU A 154 0.77 -11.95 -6.55
N GLY A 155 0.75 -10.96 -7.43
CA GLY A 155 1.15 -11.08 -8.83
C GLY A 155 2.62 -11.41 -9.01
N ASP A 156 3.48 -10.80 -8.21
CA ASP A 156 4.94 -11.01 -8.22
C ASP A 156 5.34 -12.45 -7.84
N GLU A 157 4.53 -13.12 -7.04
CA GLU A 157 4.78 -14.51 -6.62
C GLU A 157 4.14 -15.57 -7.53
N ARG A 158 3.28 -15.15 -8.46
CA ARG A 158 2.47 -16.07 -9.27
C ARG A 158 3.19 -16.53 -10.53
N ASP A 159 3.09 -17.83 -10.78
CA ASP A 159 3.35 -18.45 -12.07
C ASP A 159 2.25 -19.50 -12.34
N PRO A 160 1.33 -19.27 -13.31
CA PRO A 160 1.31 -18.17 -14.29
C PRO A 160 0.80 -16.83 -13.71
N PRO A 161 1.13 -15.68 -14.35
CA PRO A 161 0.64 -14.36 -13.96
C PRO A 161 -0.88 -14.23 -14.14
N PHE A 162 -1.47 -13.19 -13.53
CA PHE A 162 -2.91 -12.90 -13.64
C PHE A 162 -3.37 -12.80 -15.09
N ARG A 163 -4.46 -13.47 -15.48
CA ARG A 163 -4.90 -13.56 -16.89
C ARG A 163 -5.30 -12.20 -17.46
N HIS A 164 -6.03 -11.41 -16.68
CA HIS A 164 -6.68 -10.16 -17.13
C HIS A 164 -6.12 -8.89 -16.47
N LEU A 165 -5.06 -9.03 -15.67
CA LEU A 165 -4.41 -7.96 -14.93
C LEU A 165 -2.89 -8.05 -15.09
N ALA A 166 -2.22 -6.91 -15.18
CA ALA A 166 -0.76 -6.79 -15.16
C ALA A 166 -0.35 -5.55 -14.38
N PHE A 167 0.81 -5.62 -13.73
CA PHE A 167 1.39 -4.56 -12.90
C PHE A 167 2.73 -4.15 -13.52
N PHE A 168 2.96 -2.84 -13.63
CA PHE A 168 4.23 -2.30 -14.08
C PHE A 168 4.78 -1.33 -13.05
N ALA A 169 5.81 -1.76 -12.33
CA ALA A 169 6.43 -0.95 -11.29
C ALA A 169 7.23 0.22 -11.86
N ASN A 170 7.16 1.38 -11.20
CA ASN A 170 8.00 2.54 -11.50
C ASN A 170 9.45 2.32 -10.99
N GLN A 171 10.21 1.43 -11.64
CA GLN A 171 11.61 1.14 -11.29
C GLN A 171 12.59 1.55 -12.41
N GLU A 172 13.88 1.23 -12.23
CA GLU A 172 14.87 1.44 -13.29
C GLU A 172 14.47 0.66 -14.54
N PHE A 173 14.08 1.38 -15.60
CA PHE A 173 13.59 0.79 -16.84
C PHE A 173 14.77 0.42 -17.73
N TYR A 174 14.93 -0.87 -18.03
CA TYR A 174 15.94 -1.38 -18.93
C TYR A 174 15.39 -1.55 -20.35
N ASP A 175 16.26 -1.53 -21.36
CA ASP A 175 15.85 -1.60 -22.77
C ASP A 175 15.03 -2.86 -23.12
N ASP A 176 15.28 -3.96 -22.40
CA ASP A 176 14.58 -5.23 -22.56
C ASP A 176 13.14 -5.18 -22.00
N ASP A 177 12.84 -4.27 -21.07
CA ASP A 177 11.53 -4.15 -20.42
C ASP A 177 10.45 -3.62 -21.37
N ALA A 178 10.85 -2.86 -22.40
CA ALA A 178 9.92 -2.31 -23.39
C ALA A 178 9.17 -3.41 -24.17
N PHE A 179 9.84 -4.52 -24.48
CA PHE A 179 9.19 -5.62 -25.19
C PHE A 179 8.35 -6.50 -24.25
N GLU A 180 8.68 -6.57 -22.96
CA GLU A 180 7.80 -7.22 -21.98
C GLU A 180 6.46 -6.49 -21.85
N ILE A 181 6.42 -5.15 -21.90
CA ILE A 181 5.15 -4.41 -21.97
C ILE A 181 4.34 -4.82 -23.20
N VAL A 182 4.97 -4.95 -24.38
CA VAL A 182 4.28 -5.42 -25.60
C VAL A 182 3.70 -6.82 -25.40
N ARG A 183 4.46 -7.73 -24.77
CA ARG A 183 4.01 -9.10 -24.47
C ARG A 183 2.84 -9.12 -23.51
N GLU A 184 2.88 -8.32 -22.45
CA GLU A 184 1.81 -8.25 -21.47
C GLU A 184 0.53 -7.69 -22.09
N PHE A 185 0.60 -6.65 -22.92
CA PHE A 185 -0.56 -6.15 -23.66
C PHE A 185 -1.14 -7.20 -24.62
N ALA A 186 -0.29 -7.92 -25.33
CA ALA A 186 -0.73 -9.02 -26.18
C ALA A 186 -1.39 -10.13 -25.36
N ARG A 187 -0.80 -10.52 -24.23
CA ARG A 187 -1.32 -11.53 -23.31
C ARG A 187 -2.68 -11.14 -22.75
N LEU A 188 -2.81 -9.94 -22.18
CA LEU A 188 -4.05 -9.39 -21.65
C LEU A 188 -5.16 -9.29 -22.68
N SER A 189 -4.80 -8.92 -23.92
CA SER A 189 -5.76 -8.91 -25.03
C SER A 189 -6.24 -10.31 -25.43
N GLY A 190 -5.61 -11.38 -24.96
CA GLY A 190 -5.87 -12.76 -25.38
C GLY A 190 -5.28 -13.12 -26.74
N TYR A 191 -4.20 -12.45 -27.15
CA TYR A 191 -3.48 -12.77 -28.38
C TYR A 191 -2.56 -14.00 -28.17
N THR A 192 -2.72 -15.01 -29.02
CA THR A 192 -1.97 -16.28 -28.94
C THR A 192 -1.10 -16.55 -30.17
N GLY A 193 -0.99 -15.57 -31.08
CA GLY A 193 -0.20 -15.69 -32.29
C GLY A 193 1.30 -15.41 -32.08
N PRO A 194 2.10 -15.45 -33.16
CA PRO A 194 3.54 -15.17 -33.07
C PRO A 194 3.78 -13.67 -32.75
N LEU A 195 4.56 -13.44 -31.69
CA LEU A 195 5.00 -12.12 -31.27
C LEU A 195 6.53 -12.12 -31.17
N ARG A 196 7.20 -11.19 -31.87
CA ARG A 196 8.66 -11.15 -31.95
C ARG A 196 9.19 -9.73 -31.94
N GLN A 197 10.19 -9.47 -31.10
CA GLN A 197 10.97 -8.24 -31.15
C GLN A 197 11.93 -8.28 -32.33
N ILE A 198 11.98 -7.17 -33.08
CA ILE A 198 12.97 -6.95 -34.13
C ILE A 198 14.13 -6.13 -33.56
N ARG A 199 13.83 -4.99 -32.91
CA ARG A 199 14.80 -4.13 -32.24
C ARG A 199 14.13 -3.22 -31.21
N CYS A 200 14.90 -2.76 -30.24
CA CYS A 200 14.55 -1.67 -29.34
C CYS A 200 15.81 -0.79 -29.27
N ASP A 201 15.72 0.44 -29.79
CA ASP A 201 16.89 1.32 -29.91
C ASP A 201 16.63 2.68 -29.23
N LEU A 202 17.57 3.11 -28.40
CA LEU A 202 17.68 4.50 -27.98
C LEU A 202 18.19 5.37 -29.14
N THR A 203 17.45 6.43 -29.40
CA THR A 203 17.71 7.45 -30.43
C THR A 203 18.19 8.78 -29.84
N GLY A 204 18.13 8.92 -28.51
CA GLY A 204 18.58 10.10 -27.76
C GLY A 204 18.87 9.79 -26.29
N ASP A 205 19.27 10.81 -25.53
CA ASP A 205 19.55 10.69 -24.09
C ASP A 205 18.25 10.53 -23.27
N TYR A 206 18.36 9.97 -22.06
CA TYR A 206 17.26 9.93 -21.10
C TYR A 206 16.89 11.33 -20.61
N PRO A 207 15.59 11.70 -20.60
CA PRO A 207 15.14 12.93 -19.97
C PRO A 207 15.40 12.88 -18.45
N TYR A 208 15.60 14.06 -17.85
CA TYR A 208 15.91 14.19 -16.43
C TYR A 208 14.73 13.85 -15.50
N GLY A 209 13.51 13.79 -16.01
CA GLY A 209 12.31 13.45 -15.26
C GLY A 209 11.11 13.24 -16.20
N PRO A 210 9.94 12.87 -15.65
CA PRO A 210 8.72 12.69 -16.43
C PRO A 210 8.19 14.07 -16.85
N ASP A 211 8.57 14.50 -18.05
CA ASP A 211 7.94 15.67 -18.69
C ASP A 211 6.53 15.30 -19.17
N CYS A 212 5.60 16.25 -19.16
CA CYS A 212 4.21 15.99 -19.59
C CYS A 212 4.09 15.69 -21.10
N ASP A 213 5.07 16.09 -21.92
CA ASP A 213 5.09 15.84 -23.38
C ASP A 213 6.53 15.80 -23.92
N PRO A 214 7.30 14.76 -23.58
CA PRO A 214 8.69 14.62 -24.01
C PRO A 214 8.77 14.19 -25.47
N ALA A 215 9.75 14.72 -26.20
CA ALA A 215 10.09 14.19 -27.51
C ALA A 215 10.55 12.72 -27.38
N PRO A 216 10.03 11.80 -28.23
CA PRO A 216 10.47 10.41 -28.22
C PRO A 216 11.99 10.29 -28.37
N ASN A 217 12.60 9.49 -27.50
CA ASN A 217 14.03 9.20 -27.51
C ASN A 217 14.32 7.70 -27.73
N ALA A 218 13.30 6.87 -27.95
CA ALA A 218 13.45 5.45 -28.22
C ALA A 218 12.45 4.96 -29.26
N VAL A 219 12.77 3.85 -29.93
CA VAL A 219 11.87 3.18 -30.88
C VAL A 219 11.91 1.68 -30.65
N ILE A 220 10.73 1.06 -30.51
CA ILE A 220 10.58 -0.40 -30.50
C ILE A 220 9.97 -0.87 -31.81
N GLU A 221 10.56 -1.89 -32.42
CA GLU A 221 10.00 -2.58 -33.57
C GLU A 221 9.73 -4.03 -33.24
N PHE A 222 8.53 -4.49 -33.60
CA PHE A 222 8.11 -5.85 -33.36
C PHE A 222 7.15 -6.34 -34.44
N GLU A 223 7.04 -7.66 -34.55
CA GLU A 223 6.08 -8.35 -35.40
C GLU A 223 5.00 -8.97 -34.51
N MET A 224 3.74 -8.74 -34.88
CA MET A 224 2.58 -9.40 -34.28
C MET A 224 1.76 -10.00 -35.42
N GLY A 225 1.80 -11.33 -35.53
CA GLY A 225 1.19 -12.05 -36.63
C GLY A 225 1.92 -11.78 -37.94
N ALA A 226 1.22 -11.25 -38.94
CA ALA A 226 1.79 -10.85 -40.22
C ALA A 226 2.12 -9.35 -40.29
N ALA A 227 1.79 -8.58 -39.25
CA ALA A 227 1.99 -7.14 -39.21
C ALA A 227 3.30 -6.80 -38.48
N ARG A 228 3.98 -5.75 -38.97
CA ARG A 228 5.16 -5.17 -38.33
C ARG A 228 4.83 -3.77 -37.83
N TYR A 229 5.18 -3.50 -36.59
CA TYR A 229 4.96 -2.23 -35.91
C TYR A 229 6.30 -1.57 -35.58
N SER A 230 6.30 -0.25 -35.55
CA SER A 230 7.43 0.59 -35.17
C SER A 230 6.88 1.75 -34.36
N LEU A 231 7.07 1.71 -33.04
CA LEU A 231 6.49 2.66 -32.11
C LEU A 231 7.58 3.55 -31.51
N PRO A 232 7.57 4.86 -31.79
CA PRO A 232 8.41 5.82 -31.08
C PRO A 232 7.83 6.06 -29.69
N PHE A 233 8.68 6.09 -28.67
CA PHE A 233 8.26 6.35 -27.29
C PHE A 233 9.37 7.09 -26.54
N THR A 234 9.05 7.58 -25.34
CA THR A 234 10.04 8.17 -24.45
C THR A 234 10.38 7.18 -23.37
N MET A 235 11.64 6.76 -23.37
CA MET A 235 12.24 5.96 -22.33
C MET A 235 12.86 6.86 -21.27
N TYR A 236 12.60 6.54 -20.00
CA TYR A 236 13.24 7.18 -18.86
C TYR A 236 14.15 6.21 -18.15
N ARG A 237 15.06 6.74 -17.34
CA ARG A 237 15.94 5.92 -16.51
C ARG A 237 15.24 5.26 -15.32
N LYS A 238 14.15 5.84 -14.82
CA LYS A 238 13.50 5.46 -13.54
C LYS A 238 11.97 5.47 -13.58
N TYR A 239 11.39 5.57 -14.77
CA TYR A 239 9.94 5.71 -14.95
C TYR A 239 9.49 4.86 -16.12
N LEU A 240 8.22 4.48 -16.10
CA LEU A 240 7.59 3.80 -17.22
C LEU A 240 7.66 4.62 -18.51
N PRO A 241 7.76 3.94 -19.66
CA PRO A 241 7.88 4.63 -20.94
C PRO A 241 6.63 5.44 -21.23
N ASN A 242 6.81 6.71 -21.60
CA ASN A 242 5.70 7.55 -22.01
C ASN A 242 5.38 7.35 -23.50
N GLY A 243 4.11 7.24 -23.83
CA GLY A 243 3.59 7.09 -25.18
C GLY A 243 3.56 5.65 -25.70
N LEU A 244 4.25 4.69 -25.06
CA LEU A 244 4.28 3.31 -25.52
C LEU A 244 2.93 2.61 -25.25
N ILE A 245 2.40 2.75 -24.04
CA ILE A 245 1.17 2.09 -23.59
C ILE A 245 -0.05 2.56 -24.38
N GLU A 246 -0.17 3.87 -24.58
CA GLU A 246 -1.26 4.51 -25.32
C GLU A 246 -1.26 4.10 -26.80
N GLN A 247 -0.08 3.85 -27.37
CA GLN A 247 0.05 3.34 -28.74
C GLN A 247 -0.24 1.84 -28.83
N LEU A 248 0.08 1.05 -27.80
CA LEU A 248 -0.14 -0.39 -27.80
C LEU A 248 -1.61 -0.76 -27.66
N ALA A 249 -2.35 -0.10 -26.77
CA ALA A 249 -3.75 -0.40 -26.51
C ALA A 249 -4.61 -0.56 -27.79
N PRO A 250 -4.61 0.38 -28.76
CA PRO A 250 -5.39 0.23 -29.99
C PRO A 250 -4.83 -0.80 -31.00
N ILE A 251 -3.55 -1.19 -30.88
CA ILE A 251 -2.93 -2.20 -31.76
C ILE A 251 -3.36 -3.60 -31.36
N VAL A 252 -3.38 -3.87 -30.05
CA VAL A 252 -3.72 -5.21 -29.52
C VAL A 252 -5.21 -5.40 -29.27
N SER A 253 -5.99 -4.32 -29.09
CA SER A 253 -7.45 -4.39 -29.06
C SER A 253 -8.02 -4.64 -30.45
N ALA A 254 -8.40 -5.88 -30.74
CA ALA A 254 -9.14 -6.19 -31.97
C ALA A 254 -10.44 -5.36 -32.02
N PRO A 255 -10.73 -4.62 -33.11
CA PRO A 255 -11.92 -3.76 -33.20
C PRO A 255 -13.25 -4.50 -32.98
N GLU A 256 -13.24 -5.80 -33.25
CA GLU A 256 -14.39 -6.70 -33.12
C GLU A 256 -14.63 -7.17 -31.67
N ARG A 257 -13.63 -7.04 -30.78
CA ARG A 257 -13.78 -7.36 -29.35
C ARG A 257 -14.39 -6.18 -28.60
N ALA A 258 -15.29 -6.49 -27.67
CA ALA A 258 -15.94 -5.48 -26.85
C ALA A 258 -15.04 -4.95 -25.72
N GLU A 259 -14.05 -5.74 -25.31
CA GLU A 259 -13.12 -5.42 -24.23
C GLU A 259 -12.17 -4.28 -24.59
N ARG A 260 -11.76 -3.51 -23.58
CA ARG A 260 -10.85 -2.36 -23.68
C ARG A 260 -9.83 -2.43 -22.57
N PHE A 261 -8.72 -1.72 -22.76
CA PHE A 261 -7.72 -1.54 -21.73
C PHE A 261 -8.11 -0.41 -20.78
N TYR A 262 -7.89 -0.66 -19.49
CA TYR A 262 -8.11 0.28 -18.41
C TYR A 262 -6.88 0.36 -17.53
N GLN A 263 -6.57 1.56 -17.04
CA GLN A 263 -5.56 1.79 -16.02
C GLN A 263 -6.20 2.15 -14.67
N ALA A 264 -5.57 1.72 -13.58
CA ALA A 264 -5.92 2.19 -12.24
C ALA A 264 -5.38 3.62 -12.00
N TRP A 265 -6.27 4.60 -11.80
CA TRP A 265 -5.93 6.04 -11.69
C TRP A 265 -5.30 6.45 -10.35
N ARG A 266 -5.36 5.57 -9.34
CA ARG A 266 -4.90 5.85 -7.96
C ARG A 266 -3.96 4.78 -7.43
N SER A 267 -3.23 4.13 -8.33
CA SER A 267 -2.15 3.22 -7.96
C SER A 267 -0.82 3.96 -8.03
N ASP A 268 0.12 3.56 -7.17
CA ASP A 268 1.52 4.05 -7.22
C ASP A 268 2.29 3.45 -8.41
N ASN A 269 1.79 2.32 -8.93
CA ASN A 269 2.27 1.63 -10.12
C ASN A 269 1.26 1.72 -11.25
N LEU A 270 1.66 1.32 -12.46
CA LEU A 270 0.73 1.24 -13.57
C LEU A 270 0.09 -0.14 -13.59
N ASP A 271 -1.20 -0.18 -13.25
CA ASP A 271 -1.97 -1.42 -13.23
C ASP A 271 -2.94 -1.43 -14.39
N ILE A 272 -2.81 -2.43 -15.27
CA ILE A 272 -3.54 -2.51 -16.53
C ILE A 272 -4.45 -3.72 -16.52
N ALA A 273 -5.73 -3.50 -16.82
CA ALA A 273 -6.71 -4.55 -17.01
C ALA A 273 -7.31 -4.51 -18.43
N HIS A 274 -7.67 -5.67 -18.97
CA HIS A 274 -8.41 -5.78 -20.23
C HIS A 274 -9.79 -6.40 -19.98
N ALA A 275 -10.82 -5.56 -20.01
CA ALA A 275 -12.16 -5.90 -19.54
C ALA A 275 -13.28 -5.24 -20.35
N SER A 276 -14.51 -5.69 -20.14
CA SER A 276 -15.71 -5.12 -20.78
C SER A 276 -16.03 -3.73 -20.21
N PRO A 277 -16.30 -2.70 -21.05
CA PRO A 277 -16.67 -1.37 -20.57
C PRO A 277 -17.86 -1.35 -19.61
N ALA A 278 -18.92 -2.11 -19.91
CA ALA A 278 -20.09 -2.18 -19.03
C ALA A 278 -19.75 -2.73 -17.63
N LYS A 279 -18.80 -3.67 -17.57
CA LYS A 279 -18.34 -4.26 -16.31
C LYS A 279 -17.45 -3.31 -15.50
N ILE A 280 -16.61 -2.54 -16.18
CA ILE A 280 -15.81 -1.50 -15.53
C ILE A 280 -16.68 -0.33 -15.05
N GLU A 281 -17.73 0.04 -15.79
CA GLU A 281 -18.70 1.03 -15.34
C GLU A 281 -19.43 0.58 -14.07
N GLU A 282 -19.88 -0.68 -14.01
CA GLU A 282 -20.47 -1.29 -12.81
C GLU A 282 -19.48 -1.28 -11.63
N LEU A 283 -18.22 -1.66 -11.87
CA LEU A 283 -17.15 -1.67 -10.87
C LEU A 283 -16.89 -0.27 -10.31
N ASN A 284 -16.65 0.72 -11.17
CA ASN A 284 -16.38 2.09 -10.75
C ASN A 284 -17.54 2.66 -9.93
N ALA A 285 -18.79 2.42 -10.36
CA ALA A 285 -19.97 2.87 -9.63
C ALA A 285 -20.09 2.21 -8.23
N ALA A 286 -19.59 0.98 -8.07
CA ALA A 286 -19.57 0.29 -6.78
C ALA A 286 -18.42 0.77 -5.86
N LEU A 287 -17.27 1.13 -6.43
CA LEU A 287 -16.10 1.59 -5.67
C LEU A 287 -16.25 3.03 -5.15
N GLY A 288 -16.93 3.91 -5.88
CA GLY A 288 -17.14 5.28 -5.41
C GLY A 288 -17.63 6.26 -6.47
N PRO A 289 -17.74 7.56 -6.11
CA PRO A 289 -18.21 8.60 -7.02
C PRO A 289 -17.20 8.97 -8.11
N GLU A 290 -15.91 8.68 -7.90
CA GLU A 290 -14.85 8.91 -8.87
C GLU A 290 -14.42 7.58 -9.50
N PRO A 291 -14.13 7.54 -10.81
CA PRO A 291 -13.67 6.32 -11.46
C PRO A 291 -12.26 5.97 -10.97
N PHE A 292 -12.09 4.70 -10.58
CA PHE A 292 -10.79 4.15 -10.23
C PHE A 292 -10.11 3.50 -11.44
N TRP A 293 -10.89 2.88 -12.32
CA TRP A 293 -10.44 2.33 -13.60
C TRP A 293 -10.82 3.27 -14.73
N VAL A 294 -9.84 3.84 -15.42
CA VAL A 294 -10.08 4.74 -16.55
C VAL A 294 -9.59 4.13 -17.86
N PRO A 295 -10.26 4.39 -18.99
CA PRO A 295 -9.79 3.89 -20.28
C PRO A 295 -8.43 4.49 -20.64
N LEU A 296 -7.59 3.67 -21.29
CA LEU A 296 -6.37 4.10 -21.97
C LEU A 296 -6.66 4.74 -23.33
#